data_AF-A0A7W1H9E4-F1
#
_entry.id   AF-A0A7W1H9E4-F1
#
_cell.length_a   1.000
_cell.length_b   1.000
_cell.length_c   1.000
_cell.angle_alpha   90.00
_cell.angle_beta   90.00
_cell.angle_gamma   90.00
#
_symmetry.space_group_name_H-M   'P 1'
#
loop_
_entity.id
_entity.type
_entity.pdbx_description
1 polymer ?
#
loop_
_entity_poly.entity_id
_entity_poly.type
_entity_poly.pdbx_seq_one_letter_code
_entity_poly.pdbx_strand_id
1 'polypeptide(L)'
;MTTTRATHEFARYSPDGTKIAYVATRGNEAAAWVANADGTKPARVSPVSAYVANISWSPDGTLLAYDTDLLAPPDIYVVPAAGGDARRLTVDRGLEQTPTWSADGKQLLYIGNRKGNNDLYLVAVDGGAPVPLTSHPGDEWGRFSPNGVYVGFTRTVSDSSTVWAMRPGEEPRRLTSEGRENFSAFSPDGSLIAYTSSRTGRSDIWVIPTAGGAATQLTNDVRADFAPAFSPDGQWIAYISERGGQTDVWIVSVNGGESVRATDDEAKETEVTWTRDGSAVTFAHNNNVSRIFSVPAAGGTPTQLLRGNKEDWDPQISPDGKTVAFTSDRSGNLDLWTVPTAGGDATRLTDASTDEFNAKWSPNGSTIAYVTRRPSGSSLAVIAAGGGESRQLLDWPNNQTQPTWSPDGKAIAFLSDRESAGSDLWVVPVAGGAPRRITRNANPITPRWSADGQMFSYMSLAGEGGEGSIFVVSTAGGTPTRIPFDGYANAPAWSPNGHALAFAGHDPAGFDIYVQHVRGQLPVKLAGDRAWEFSPRWSPDGTQIAFISQKNGNSDIAVVPAAGGEARFVTTTPADESGFQWTPDGKAFVLTSAESTSELVSINVARLLKRKPSPQ
;
A
#
# COMPACT_ATOMS: atom_id res chain seq x y z
N MET A 1 14.85 -8.60 14.26
CA MET A 1 16.11 -7.89 14.61
C MET A 1 15.88 -6.46 15.07
N THR A 2 14.72 -5.86 14.79
CA THR A 2 14.41 -4.47 15.15
C THR A 2 12.96 -4.36 15.58
N THR A 3 12.63 -3.49 16.54
CA THR A 3 11.25 -3.31 17.08
C THR A 3 10.88 -1.84 17.28
N THR A 4 11.36 -0.95 16.41
CA THR A 4 11.12 0.50 16.55
C THR A 4 10.02 0.98 15.62
N ARG A 5 9.35 2.10 15.94
CA ARG A 5 8.35 2.80 15.10
C ARG A 5 8.94 3.41 13.81
N ALA A 6 9.75 2.66 13.09
CA ALA A 6 10.45 3.07 11.88
C ALA A 6 10.40 1.93 10.88
N THR A 7 10.27 2.27 9.61
CA THR A 7 10.37 1.33 8.51
C THR A 7 11.85 1.04 8.26
N HIS A 8 12.22 -0.25 8.20
CA HIS A 8 13.60 -0.70 7.97
C HIS A 8 13.73 -1.49 6.67
N GLU A 9 14.58 -1.02 5.77
CA GLU A 9 14.73 -1.53 4.38
C GLU A 9 16.21 -1.54 3.94
N PHE A 10 16.47 -2.05 2.74
CA PHE A 10 17.76 -2.16 2.06
C PHE A 10 18.84 -2.86 2.89
N ALA A 11 18.46 -3.89 3.64
CA ALA A 11 19.37 -4.59 4.55
C ALA A 11 20.51 -5.30 3.79
N ARG A 12 21.76 -5.06 4.19
CA ARG A 12 22.97 -5.71 3.63
C ARG A 12 23.95 -6.07 4.74
N TYR A 13 24.43 -7.31 4.74
CA TYR A 13 25.49 -7.75 5.65
C TYR A 13 26.86 -7.24 5.20
N SER A 14 27.72 -6.93 6.17
CA SER A 14 29.13 -6.63 5.90
C SER A 14 29.84 -7.86 5.30
N PRO A 15 30.94 -7.68 4.55
CA PRO A 15 31.65 -8.79 3.90
C PRO A 15 32.12 -9.91 4.85
N ASP A 16 32.45 -9.53 6.10
CA ASP A 16 32.82 -10.45 7.19
C ASP A 16 31.62 -11.05 7.92
N GLY A 17 30.39 -10.58 7.64
CA GLY A 17 29.14 -11.02 8.23
C GLY A 17 28.93 -10.59 9.68
N THR A 18 29.77 -9.71 10.24
CA THR A 18 29.67 -9.31 11.65
C THR A 18 28.70 -8.15 11.89
N LYS A 19 28.38 -7.40 10.84
CA LYS A 19 27.48 -6.24 10.87
C LYS A 19 26.39 -6.33 9.81
N ILE A 20 25.34 -5.55 10.02
CA ILE A 20 24.28 -5.31 9.05
C ILE A 20 24.07 -3.80 8.89
N ALA A 21 23.98 -3.33 7.65
CA ALA A 21 23.57 -1.97 7.33
C ALA A 21 22.15 -1.99 6.76
N TYR A 22 21.37 -0.96 7.04
CA TYR A 22 19.98 -0.81 6.59
C TYR A 22 19.58 0.67 6.60
N VAL A 23 18.52 1.00 5.88
CA VAL A 23 17.87 2.31 5.94
C VAL A 23 16.79 2.27 6.99
N ALA A 24 16.69 3.30 7.82
CA ALA A 24 15.56 3.50 8.72
C ALA A 24 14.83 4.79 8.40
N THR A 25 13.52 4.68 8.21
CA THR A 25 12.63 5.80 7.85
C THR A 25 11.59 6.01 8.94
N ARG A 26 11.41 7.28 9.36
CA ARG A 26 10.40 7.72 10.34
C ARG A 26 9.69 8.94 9.79
N GLY A 27 8.41 8.81 9.44
CA GLY A 27 7.71 9.84 8.68
C GLY A 27 8.46 10.13 7.37
N ASN A 28 8.83 11.39 7.13
CA ASN A 28 9.57 11.82 5.93
C ASN A 28 11.09 11.91 6.16
N GLU A 29 11.62 11.31 7.23
CA GLU A 29 13.05 11.33 7.56
C GLU A 29 13.67 9.94 7.43
N ALA A 30 14.66 9.80 6.55
CA ALA A 30 15.42 8.58 6.31
C ALA A 30 16.91 8.77 6.65
N ALA A 31 17.55 7.70 7.11
CA ALA A 31 19.00 7.64 7.30
C ALA A 31 19.54 6.21 7.18
N ALA A 32 20.83 6.07 6.85
CA ALA A 32 21.55 4.81 6.92
C ALA A 32 22.00 4.50 8.35
N TRP A 33 21.82 3.25 8.76
CA TRP A 33 22.18 2.71 10.06
C TRP A 33 23.06 1.48 9.92
N VAL A 34 23.91 1.25 10.92
CA VAL A 34 24.72 0.05 11.08
C VAL A 34 24.47 -0.56 12.45
N ALA A 35 24.28 -1.87 12.51
CA ALA A 35 24.16 -2.66 13.73
C ALA A 35 25.09 -3.87 13.67
N ASN A 36 25.23 -4.57 14.80
CA ASN A 36 25.75 -5.94 14.80
C ASN A 36 24.83 -6.83 13.94
N ALA A 37 25.35 -7.93 13.40
CA ALA A 37 24.60 -8.83 12.53
C ALA A 37 23.33 -9.45 13.17
N ASP A 38 23.21 -9.42 14.49
CA ASP A 38 22.03 -9.84 15.26
C ASP A 38 21.01 -8.71 15.49
N GLY A 39 21.27 -7.50 14.96
CA GLY A 39 20.47 -6.29 15.12
C GLY A 39 20.81 -5.46 16.37
N THR A 40 21.74 -5.90 17.22
CA THR A 40 22.09 -5.17 18.44
C THR A 40 23.02 -3.99 18.16
N LYS A 41 23.01 -3.00 19.06
CA LYS A 41 23.83 -1.76 18.98
C LYS A 41 23.65 -0.98 17.65
N PRO A 42 22.41 -0.66 17.23
CA PRO A 42 22.20 0.14 16.04
C PRO A 42 22.74 1.57 16.25
N ALA A 43 23.44 2.07 15.23
CA ALA A 43 23.95 3.44 15.19
C ALA A 43 23.67 4.07 13.81
N ARG A 44 23.12 5.29 13.81
CA ARG A 44 22.96 6.09 12.60
C ARG A 44 24.35 6.50 12.11
N VAL A 45 24.63 6.26 10.83
CA VAL A 45 25.93 6.57 10.23
C VAL A 45 25.85 7.66 9.17
N SER A 46 24.69 7.95 8.60
CA SER A 46 24.50 9.08 7.66
C SER A 46 23.79 10.27 8.31
N PRO A 47 23.86 11.46 7.68
CA PRO A 47 22.87 12.52 7.90
C PRO A 47 21.44 12.03 7.62
N VAL A 48 20.47 12.73 8.20
CA VAL A 48 19.04 12.54 7.90
C VAL A 48 18.70 13.30 6.62
N SER A 49 17.89 12.68 5.77
CA SER A 49 17.42 13.25 4.52
C SER A 49 15.99 12.78 4.22
N ALA A 50 15.33 13.32 3.20
CA ALA A 50 14.00 12.85 2.82
C ALA A 50 14.08 11.48 2.12
N TYR A 51 15.22 11.20 1.48
CA TYR A 51 15.47 9.97 0.77
C TYR A 51 16.91 9.48 1.01
N VAL A 52 17.03 8.21 1.38
CA VAL A 52 18.29 7.45 1.49
C VAL A 52 18.00 6.02 1.04
N ALA A 53 18.79 5.47 0.10
CA ALA A 53 18.55 4.14 -0.45
C ALA A 53 19.83 3.41 -0.89
N ASN A 54 19.64 2.18 -1.38
CA ASN A 54 20.62 1.32 -2.05
C ASN A 54 22.00 1.25 -1.37
N ILE A 55 22.01 1.04 -0.06
CA ILE A 55 23.23 0.92 0.72
C ILE A 55 24.10 -0.24 0.22
N SER A 56 25.40 -0.01 0.13
CA SER A 56 26.38 -0.99 -0.35
C SER A 56 27.67 -0.91 0.46
N TRP A 57 28.13 -2.05 0.99
CA TRP A 57 29.39 -2.16 1.73
C TRP A 57 30.59 -2.16 0.80
N SER A 58 31.65 -1.46 1.20
CA SER A 58 32.96 -1.65 0.59
C SER A 58 33.46 -3.09 0.82
N PRO A 59 34.30 -3.65 -0.07
CA PRO A 59 34.77 -5.04 0.04
C PRO A 59 35.54 -5.34 1.34
N ASP A 60 36.16 -4.34 1.94
CA ASP A 60 36.85 -4.41 3.23
C ASP A 60 35.94 -4.16 4.45
N GLY A 61 34.67 -3.79 4.21
CA GLY A 61 33.67 -3.51 5.24
C GLY A 61 33.87 -2.20 6.02
N THR A 62 34.77 -1.31 5.56
CA THR A 62 35.08 -0.08 6.30
C THR A 62 34.20 1.11 5.94
N LEU A 63 33.61 1.10 4.74
CA LEU A 63 32.80 2.17 4.18
C LEU A 63 31.42 1.65 3.72
N LEU A 64 30.45 2.56 3.71
CA LEU A 64 29.16 2.39 3.04
C LEU A 64 29.01 3.42 1.93
N ALA A 65 28.55 2.98 0.76
CA ALA A 65 28.03 3.84 -0.29
C ALA A 65 26.50 3.80 -0.27
N TYR A 66 25.85 4.92 -0.60
CA TYR A 66 24.39 5.04 -0.66
C TYR A 66 24.00 6.25 -1.53
N ASP A 67 22.77 6.25 -2.06
CA ASP A 67 22.18 7.43 -2.71
C ASP A 67 21.27 8.20 -1.75
N THR A 68 21.32 9.52 -1.79
CA THR A 68 20.50 10.40 -0.94
C THR A 68 20.20 11.74 -1.60
N ASP A 69 19.04 12.33 -1.32
CA ASP A 69 18.61 13.64 -1.83
C ASP A 69 19.01 14.82 -0.93
N LEU A 70 20.01 14.64 -0.06
CA LEU A 70 20.49 15.66 0.88
C LEU A 70 20.77 17.02 0.23
N LEU A 71 21.23 17.03 -1.03
CA LEU A 71 21.48 18.24 -1.82
C LEU A 71 20.78 18.20 -3.20
N ALA A 72 19.55 17.66 -3.22
CA ALA A 72 18.68 17.38 -4.36
C ALA A 72 19.10 17.98 -5.72
N PRO A 73 19.15 17.18 -6.81
CA PRO A 73 18.69 15.77 -6.93
C PRO A 73 19.58 14.74 -6.18
N PRO A 74 19.17 13.46 -6.07
CA PRO A 74 19.94 12.41 -5.42
C PRO A 74 21.35 12.24 -6.00
N ASP A 75 22.34 12.21 -5.11
CA ASP A 75 23.74 11.92 -5.43
C ASP A 75 24.25 10.71 -4.65
N ILE A 76 25.41 10.21 -5.07
CA ILE A 76 26.13 9.14 -4.38
C ILE A 76 26.99 9.71 -3.26
N TYR A 77 26.83 9.17 -2.06
CA TYR A 77 27.63 9.48 -0.89
C TYR A 77 28.37 8.24 -0.39
N VAL A 78 29.50 8.47 0.27
CA VAL A 78 30.22 7.46 1.03
C VAL A 78 30.44 7.91 2.46
N VAL A 79 30.28 6.99 3.41
CA VAL A 79 30.46 7.27 4.84
C VAL A 79 31.21 6.12 5.54
N PRO A 80 32.03 6.40 6.57
CA PRO A 80 32.60 5.35 7.40
C PRO A 80 31.51 4.51 8.09
N ALA A 81 31.63 3.19 8.01
CA ALA A 81 30.68 2.28 8.67
C ALA A 81 30.74 2.33 10.20
N ALA A 82 31.80 2.93 10.77
CA ALA A 82 31.92 3.23 12.19
C ALA A 82 31.22 4.54 12.60
N GLY A 83 30.64 5.28 11.64
CA GLY A 83 30.17 6.65 11.81
C GLY A 83 31.25 7.69 11.53
N GLY A 84 30.83 8.89 11.16
CA GLY A 84 31.73 10.00 10.80
C GLY A 84 31.08 10.89 9.74
N ASP A 85 31.91 11.71 9.09
CA ASP A 85 31.44 12.62 8.05
C ASP A 85 31.17 11.87 6.75
N ALA A 86 29.95 12.02 6.23
CA ALA A 86 29.58 11.55 4.90
C ALA A 86 30.19 12.48 3.84
N ARG A 87 30.76 11.90 2.79
CA ARG A 87 31.32 12.63 1.65
C ARG A 87 30.50 12.36 0.40
N ARG A 88 30.03 13.44 -0.21
CA ARG A 88 29.43 13.43 -1.56
C ARG A 88 30.49 13.07 -2.59
N LEU A 89 30.21 12.09 -3.44
CA LEU A 89 31.12 11.65 -4.51
C LEU A 89 30.73 12.19 -5.88
N THR A 90 29.45 12.39 -6.12
CA THR A 90 28.93 12.81 -7.42
C THR A 90 28.15 14.12 -7.27
N VAL A 91 28.17 14.96 -8.30
CA VAL A 91 27.65 16.34 -8.26
C VAL A 91 26.95 16.74 -9.55
N ASP A 92 26.78 15.79 -10.47
CA ASP A 92 26.29 16.09 -11.80
C ASP A 92 24.77 16.29 -11.78
N ARG A 93 24.26 17.09 -12.74
CA ARG A 93 22.82 17.32 -12.83
C ARG A 93 22.12 16.05 -13.32
N GLY A 94 21.36 15.40 -12.45
CA GLY A 94 20.57 14.21 -12.75
C GLY A 94 20.28 13.41 -11.48
N LEU A 95 19.48 12.35 -11.61
CA LEU A 95 19.38 11.33 -10.58
C LEU A 95 20.61 10.42 -10.68
N GLU A 96 21.27 10.18 -9.55
CA GLU A 96 22.41 9.27 -9.45
C GLU A 96 22.15 8.24 -8.35
N GLN A 97 22.09 6.96 -8.71
CA GLN A 97 21.50 5.92 -7.86
C GLN A 97 22.24 4.58 -7.93
N THR A 98 21.92 3.68 -6.99
CA THR A 98 22.39 2.28 -6.95
C THR A 98 23.92 2.13 -6.98
N PRO A 99 24.66 2.72 -6.04
CA PRO A 99 26.11 2.60 -6.02
C PRO A 99 26.56 1.18 -5.66
N THR A 100 27.50 0.64 -6.43
CA THR A 100 28.10 -0.68 -6.16
C THR A 100 29.61 -0.64 -6.28
N TRP A 101 30.30 -1.28 -5.34
CA TRP A 101 31.76 -1.24 -5.25
C TRP A 101 32.42 -2.15 -6.28
N SER A 102 33.52 -1.66 -6.87
CA SER A 102 34.48 -2.54 -7.52
C SER A 102 35.09 -3.50 -6.49
N ALA A 103 35.50 -4.69 -6.92
CA ALA A 103 36.04 -5.71 -6.01
C ALA A 103 37.33 -5.28 -5.27
N ASP A 104 38.08 -4.33 -5.83
CA ASP A 104 39.27 -3.74 -5.21
C ASP A 104 38.95 -2.55 -4.29
N GLY A 105 37.69 -2.13 -4.21
CA GLY A 105 37.21 -1.03 -3.36
C GLY A 105 37.64 0.37 -3.82
N LYS A 106 38.18 0.53 -5.04
CA LYS A 106 38.70 1.82 -5.52
C LYS A 106 37.71 2.64 -6.32
N GLN A 107 36.65 2.03 -6.84
CA GLN A 107 35.65 2.69 -7.67
C GLN A 107 34.24 2.26 -7.27
N LEU A 108 33.28 3.13 -7.57
CA LEU A 108 31.86 2.82 -7.54
C LEU A 108 31.31 2.85 -8.97
N LEU A 109 30.56 1.81 -9.32
CA LEU A 109 29.60 1.85 -10.41
C LEU A 109 28.29 2.42 -9.89
N TYR A 110 27.70 3.35 -10.62
CA TYR A 110 26.40 3.91 -10.33
C TYR A 110 25.63 4.19 -11.61
N ILE A 111 24.33 4.43 -11.47
CA ILE A 111 23.42 4.73 -12.56
C ILE A 111 23.20 6.23 -12.58
N GLY A 112 23.32 6.86 -13.75
CA GLY A 112 23.12 8.29 -13.91
C GLY A 112 22.22 8.59 -15.11
N ASN A 113 21.27 9.52 -14.94
CA ASN A 113 20.33 9.89 -16.02
C ASN A 113 20.62 11.24 -16.69
N ARG A 114 21.82 11.77 -16.53
CA ARG A 114 22.25 13.11 -16.97
C ARG A 114 22.05 13.40 -18.48
N LYS A 115 21.83 12.38 -19.31
CA LYS A 115 21.58 12.48 -20.77
C LYS A 115 20.11 12.28 -21.16
N GLY A 116 19.21 12.10 -20.19
CA GLY A 116 17.78 11.83 -20.40
C GLY A 116 17.40 10.35 -20.31
N ASN A 117 18.36 9.44 -20.44
CA ASN A 117 18.24 7.99 -20.20
C ASN A 117 19.24 7.56 -19.10
N ASN A 118 18.99 6.42 -18.46
CA ASN A 118 19.90 5.83 -17.48
C ASN A 118 21.06 5.12 -18.18
N ASP A 119 22.28 5.56 -17.91
CA ASP A 119 23.52 4.89 -18.31
C ASP A 119 24.34 4.52 -17.06
N LEU A 120 25.32 3.64 -17.23
CA LEU A 120 26.25 3.22 -16.20
C LEU A 120 27.50 4.10 -16.18
N TYR A 121 27.90 4.55 -14.98
CA TYR A 121 29.05 5.42 -14.76
C TYR A 121 29.96 4.88 -13.67
N LEU A 122 31.25 5.16 -13.77
CA LEU A 122 32.26 4.88 -12.76
C LEU A 122 32.75 6.17 -12.11
N VAL A 123 32.86 6.18 -10.79
CA VAL A 123 33.52 7.26 -10.04
C VAL A 123 34.56 6.65 -9.11
N ALA A 124 35.73 7.30 -9.00
CA ALA A 124 36.76 6.88 -8.07
C ALA A 124 36.32 7.20 -6.63
N VAL A 125 36.64 6.32 -5.69
CA VAL A 125 36.20 6.47 -4.29
C VAL A 125 36.85 7.69 -3.66
N ASP A 126 38.09 8.05 -4.02
CA ASP A 126 38.75 9.30 -3.60
C ASP A 126 38.18 10.57 -4.25
N GLY A 127 37.23 10.42 -5.17
CA GLY A 127 36.58 11.49 -5.90
C GLY A 127 37.22 11.75 -7.26
N GLY A 128 36.67 12.71 -8.01
CA GLY A 128 37.11 13.03 -9.36
C GLY A 128 35.96 13.03 -10.36
N ALA A 129 36.28 13.27 -11.62
CA ALA A 129 35.27 13.29 -12.69
C ALA A 129 34.78 11.87 -12.98
N PRO A 130 33.46 11.62 -12.99
CA PRO A 130 32.93 10.33 -13.38
C PRO A 130 33.22 9.99 -14.84
N VAL A 131 33.40 8.69 -15.12
CA VAL A 131 33.66 8.14 -16.45
C VAL A 131 32.45 7.34 -16.89
N PRO A 132 31.85 7.61 -18.07
CA PRO A 132 30.78 6.76 -18.60
C PRO A 132 31.33 5.36 -18.92
N LEU A 133 30.67 4.33 -18.40
CA LEU A 133 30.96 2.94 -18.74
C LEU A 133 30.13 2.51 -19.96
N THR A 134 28.91 3.02 -20.06
CA THR A 134 28.01 2.78 -21.19
C THR A 134 27.44 4.10 -21.73
N SER A 135 26.91 4.04 -22.96
CA SER A 135 26.22 5.17 -23.60
C SER A 135 25.26 4.59 -24.64
N HIS A 136 24.04 4.25 -24.21
CA HIS A 136 23.03 3.62 -25.06
C HIS A 136 21.73 4.42 -25.05
N PRO A 137 20.94 4.51 -26.13
CA PRO A 137 19.66 5.24 -26.13
C PRO A 137 18.56 4.67 -25.22
N GLY A 138 18.83 3.57 -24.52
CA GLY A 138 17.88 2.88 -23.66
C GLY A 138 18.33 3.00 -22.20
N ASP A 139 17.45 2.67 -21.28
CA ASP A 139 17.77 2.72 -19.87
C ASP A 139 18.51 1.47 -19.40
N GLU A 140 19.54 1.67 -18.59
CA GLU A 140 20.40 0.61 -18.08
C GLU A 140 20.50 0.60 -16.56
N TRP A 141 20.28 -0.58 -15.96
CA TRP A 141 20.42 -0.82 -14.52
C TRP A 141 21.37 -1.99 -14.26
N GLY A 142 22.50 -1.72 -13.62
CA GLY A 142 23.58 -2.70 -13.51
C GLY A 142 24.35 -2.67 -12.20
N ARG A 143 25.16 -3.71 -11.98
CA ARG A 143 26.12 -3.80 -10.88
C ARG A 143 27.37 -4.57 -11.27
N PHE A 144 28.43 -4.42 -10.50
CA PHE A 144 29.60 -5.30 -10.57
C PHE A 144 29.27 -6.72 -10.11
N SER A 145 29.91 -7.72 -10.73
CA SER A 145 30.01 -9.05 -10.15
C SER A 145 30.87 -9.02 -8.88
N PRO A 146 30.66 -9.92 -7.91
CA PRO A 146 31.41 -9.90 -6.64
C PRO A 146 32.93 -9.99 -6.81
N ASN A 147 33.38 -10.67 -7.87
CA ASN A 147 34.80 -10.79 -8.23
C ASN A 147 35.35 -9.60 -9.04
N GLY A 148 34.51 -8.61 -9.39
CA GLY A 148 34.87 -7.41 -10.14
C GLY A 148 35.19 -7.64 -11.62
N VAL A 149 35.04 -8.87 -12.13
CA VAL A 149 35.39 -9.24 -13.50
C VAL A 149 34.35 -8.75 -14.51
N TYR A 150 33.08 -8.76 -14.12
CA TYR A 150 31.96 -8.44 -15.00
C TYR A 150 31.12 -7.29 -14.44
N VAL A 151 30.44 -6.59 -15.34
CA VAL A 151 29.27 -5.76 -15.06
C VAL A 151 28.08 -6.42 -15.74
N GLY A 152 27.05 -6.71 -14.95
CA GLY A 152 25.79 -7.30 -15.42
C GLY A 152 24.68 -6.28 -15.27
N PHE A 153 23.82 -6.18 -16.27
CA PHE A 153 22.80 -5.12 -16.30
C PHE A 153 21.57 -5.48 -17.12
N THR A 154 20.45 -4.86 -16.78
CA THR A 154 19.26 -4.78 -17.64
C THR A 154 19.47 -3.65 -18.62
N ARG A 155 19.07 -3.84 -19.88
CA ARG A 155 18.88 -2.76 -20.85
C ARG A 155 17.44 -2.76 -21.35
N THR A 156 16.79 -1.62 -21.25
CA THR A 156 15.40 -1.40 -21.65
C THR A 156 15.34 -0.41 -22.81
N VAL A 157 14.74 -0.85 -23.92
CA VAL A 157 14.49 0.00 -25.10
C VAL A 157 13.00 -0.04 -25.39
N SER A 158 12.35 1.12 -25.30
CA SER A 158 10.88 1.19 -25.27
C SER A 158 10.35 0.25 -24.17
N ASP A 159 9.49 -0.71 -24.50
CA ASP A 159 8.92 -1.66 -23.54
C ASP A 159 9.69 -3.00 -23.47
N SER A 160 10.88 -3.09 -24.09
CA SER A 160 11.67 -4.32 -24.18
C SER A 160 12.88 -4.31 -23.25
N SER A 161 12.83 -5.09 -22.17
CA SER A 161 13.94 -5.28 -21.21
C SER A 161 14.70 -6.58 -21.46
N THR A 162 16.03 -6.53 -21.46
CA THR A 162 16.91 -7.67 -21.71
C THR A 162 18.13 -7.67 -20.80
N VAL A 163 18.73 -8.84 -20.55
CA VAL A 163 19.90 -8.98 -19.68
C VAL A 163 21.18 -8.96 -20.50
N TRP A 164 22.17 -8.21 -20.03
CA TRP A 164 23.48 -8.02 -20.66
C TRP A 164 24.61 -8.24 -19.64
N ALA A 165 25.78 -8.60 -20.15
CA ALA A 165 27.01 -8.62 -19.36
C ALA A 165 28.20 -8.13 -20.20
N MET A 166 29.15 -7.49 -19.54
CA MET A 166 30.38 -6.99 -20.14
C MET A 166 31.55 -7.11 -19.16
N ARG A 167 32.79 -7.15 -19.68
CA ARG A 167 33.96 -6.77 -18.88
C ARG A 167 34.19 -5.27 -19.04
N PRO A 168 34.62 -4.54 -18.01
CA PRO A 168 34.95 -3.13 -18.16
C PRO A 168 35.98 -2.91 -19.28
N GLY A 169 35.65 -2.05 -20.25
CA GLY A 169 36.47 -1.78 -21.44
C GLY A 169 36.21 -2.68 -22.65
N GLU A 170 35.32 -3.68 -22.53
CA GLU A 170 34.86 -4.52 -23.64
C GLU A 170 33.43 -4.14 -24.06
N GLU A 171 33.05 -4.49 -25.29
CA GLU A 171 31.68 -4.29 -25.78
C GLU A 171 30.67 -5.14 -25.00
N PRO A 172 29.49 -4.59 -24.62
CA PRO A 172 28.48 -5.36 -23.94
C PRO A 172 27.86 -6.45 -24.80
N ARG A 173 27.62 -7.60 -24.17
CA ARG A 173 26.98 -8.75 -24.84
C ARG A 173 25.60 -9.02 -24.24
N ARG A 174 24.61 -9.10 -25.13
CA ARG A 174 23.24 -9.50 -24.80
C ARG A 174 23.20 -10.99 -24.45
N LEU A 175 22.58 -11.33 -23.33
CA LEU A 175 22.43 -12.71 -22.84
C LEU A 175 21.02 -13.27 -23.07
N THR A 176 20.00 -12.41 -23.15
CA THR A 176 18.60 -12.83 -23.29
C THR A 176 17.87 -12.06 -24.39
N SER A 177 16.81 -12.62 -24.96
CA SER A 177 16.17 -12.08 -26.17
C SER A 177 14.66 -11.85 -26.11
N GLU A 178 13.95 -12.21 -25.04
CA GLU A 178 12.47 -12.18 -25.03
C GLU A 178 11.87 -10.78 -24.86
N GLY A 179 12.66 -9.81 -24.39
CA GLY A 179 12.23 -8.43 -24.19
C GLY A 179 11.40 -8.20 -22.93
N ARG A 180 11.46 -9.11 -21.96
CA ARG A 180 10.71 -9.06 -20.69
C ARG A 180 11.54 -9.53 -19.50
N GLU A 181 12.85 -9.27 -19.55
CA GLU A 181 13.81 -9.79 -18.59
C GLU A 181 14.55 -8.68 -17.84
N ASN A 182 14.64 -8.82 -16.51
CA ASN A 182 15.35 -7.87 -15.65
C ASN A 182 16.45 -8.58 -14.86
N PHE A 183 17.69 -8.12 -15.02
CA PHE A 183 18.85 -8.54 -14.26
C PHE A 183 18.61 -8.31 -12.76
N SER A 184 18.93 -9.30 -11.92
CA SER A 184 18.63 -9.25 -10.47
C SER A 184 19.82 -9.50 -9.56
N ALA A 185 20.74 -10.41 -9.89
CA ALA A 185 21.93 -10.67 -9.06
C ALA A 185 22.96 -11.51 -9.80
N PHE A 186 24.22 -11.43 -9.36
CA PHE A 186 25.26 -12.41 -9.67
C PHE A 186 25.32 -13.50 -8.59
N SER A 187 25.74 -14.71 -8.96
CA SER A 187 26.21 -15.71 -8.00
C SER A 187 27.47 -15.22 -7.27
N PRO A 188 27.79 -15.75 -6.06
CA PRO A 188 28.94 -15.30 -5.26
C PRO A 188 30.28 -15.42 -5.99
N ASP A 189 30.44 -16.41 -6.86
CA ASP A 189 31.61 -16.63 -7.70
C ASP A 189 31.59 -15.82 -9.02
N GLY A 190 30.48 -15.14 -9.31
CA GLY A 190 30.23 -14.37 -10.53
C GLY A 190 29.98 -15.21 -11.79
N SER A 191 29.85 -16.54 -11.68
CA SER A 191 29.70 -17.43 -12.84
C SER A 191 28.28 -17.47 -13.41
N LEU A 192 27.27 -17.13 -12.61
CA LEU A 192 25.86 -17.09 -12.99
C LEU A 192 25.24 -15.70 -12.74
N ILE A 193 24.19 -15.41 -13.51
CA ILE A 193 23.28 -14.28 -13.32
C ILE A 193 21.89 -14.84 -13.05
N ALA A 194 21.27 -14.39 -11.96
CA ALA A 194 19.84 -14.54 -11.74
C ALA A 194 19.09 -13.33 -12.34
N TYR A 195 17.96 -13.61 -12.97
CA TYR A 195 17.09 -12.62 -13.58
C TYR A 195 15.63 -13.05 -13.47
N THR A 196 14.72 -12.08 -13.52
CA THR A 196 13.28 -12.33 -13.59
C THR A 196 12.81 -12.23 -15.03
N SER A 197 11.84 -13.05 -15.43
CA SER A 197 11.30 -13.06 -16.79
C SER A 197 9.83 -13.41 -16.81
N SER A 198 9.00 -12.62 -17.49
CA SER A 198 7.58 -12.91 -17.72
C SER A 198 7.29 -13.61 -19.06
N ARG A 199 8.31 -14.23 -19.68
CA ARG A 199 8.19 -14.96 -20.96
C ARG A 199 7.19 -16.11 -20.92
N THR A 200 6.94 -16.67 -19.74
CA THR A 200 6.07 -17.83 -19.47
C THR A 200 4.71 -17.43 -18.86
N GLY A 201 4.42 -16.14 -18.72
CA GLY A 201 3.18 -15.65 -18.13
C GLY A 201 3.44 -14.54 -17.11
N ARG A 202 3.32 -14.86 -15.82
CA ARG A 202 3.78 -13.98 -14.74
C ARG A 202 5.32 -14.07 -14.62
N SER A 203 5.90 -13.19 -13.81
CA SER A 203 7.35 -13.16 -13.60
C SER A 203 7.81 -14.46 -12.95
N ASP A 204 8.80 -15.12 -13.55
CA ASP A 204 9.48 -16.30 -13.01
C ASP A 204 10.97 -16.01 -12.81
N ILE A 205 11.65 -16.83 -12.01
CA ILE A 205 13.09 -16.72 -11.75
C ILE A 205 13.86 -17.65 -12.66
N TRP A 206 14.90 -17.10 -13.26
CA TRP A 206 15.79 -17.80 -14.17
C TRP A 206 17.25 -17.53 -13.81
N VAL A 207 18.12 -18.46 -14.18
CA VAL A 207 19.57 -18.29 -14.12
C VAL A 207 20.19 -18.50 -15.49
N ILE A 208 21.27 -17.78 -15.78
CA ILE A 208 22.04 -17.91 -17.01
C ILE A 208 23.54 -17.79 -16.70
N PRO A 209 24.43 -18.55 -17.37
CA PRO A 209 25.86 -18.33 -17.24
C PRO A 209 26.25 -16.91 -17.62
N THR A 210 27.08 -16.25 -16.80
CA THR A 210 27.63 -14.91 -17.09
C THR A 210 28.42 -14.91 -18.40
N ALA A 211 29.14 -16.00 -18.66
CA ALA A 211 29.85 -16.26 -19.91
C ALA A 211 28.93 -16.62 -21.09
N GLY A 212 27.60 -16.61 -20.88
CA GLY A 212 26.57 -16.91 -21.87
C GLY A 212 26.37 -18.40 -22.06
N GLY A 213 25.23 -18.78 -22.62
CA GLY A 213 24.82 -20.17 -22.77
C GLY A 213 23.32 -20.34 -22.57
N ALA A 214 22.91 -21.57 -22.29
CA ALA A 214 21.51 -21.88 -22.01
C ALA A 214 21.09 -21.31 -20.64
N ALA A 215 19.91 -20.70 -20.59
CA ALA A 215 19.27 -20.32 -19.35
C ALA A 215 18.48 -21.48 -18.75
N THR A 216 18.38 -21.51 -17.42
CA THR A 216 17.59 -22.48 -16.66
C THR A 216 16.46 -21.74 -15.95
N GLN A 217 15.22 -22.20 -16.15
CA GLN A 217 14.06 -21.74 -15.39
C GLN A 217 14.07 -22.42 -14.01
N LEU A 218 13.99 -21.64 -12.94
CA LEU A 218 13.96 -22.16 -11.57
C LEU A 218 12.55 -22.24 -11.02
N THR A 219 11.67 -21.34 -11.45
CA THR A 219 10.26 -21.28 -11.02
C THR A 219 9.33 -21.15 -12.22
N ASN A 220 8.11 -21.67 -12.10
CA ASN A 220 7.14 -21.76 -13.20
C ASN A 220 5.68 -21.66 -12.72
N ASP A 221 5.44 -20.80 -11.72
CA ASP A 221 4.13 -20.67 -11.08
C ASP A 221 3.19 -19.73 -11.85
N VAL A 222 1.89 -19.84 -11.59
CA VAL A 222 0.88 -18.92 -12.15
C VAL A 222 0.92 -17.53 -11.51
N ARG A 223 1.56 -17.39 -10.34
CA ARG A 223 1.77 -16.13 -9.63
C ARG A 223 3.20 -15.61 -9.83
N ALA A 224 3.44 -14.34 -9.48
CA ALA A 224 4.72 -13.70 -9.74
C ALA A 224 5.78 -14.06 -8.69
N ASP A 225 6.99 -14.33 -9.18
CA ASP A 225 8.22 -14.52 -8.41
C ASP A 225 9.23 -13.40 -8.74
N PHE A 226 9.86 -12.84 -7.71
CA PHE A 226 10.78 -11.70 -7.84
C PHE A 226 11.82 -11.63 -6.71
N ALA A 227 12.73 -10.65 -6.83
CA ALA A 227 13.84 -10.39 -5.90
C ALA A 227 14.71 -11.62 -5.56
N PRO A 228 15.24 -12.37 -6.56
CA PRO A 228 16.08 -13.52 -6.29
C PRO A 228 17.42 -13.13 -5.66
N ALA A 229 17.82 -13.85 -4.61
CA ALA A 229 19.09 -13.70 -3.92
C ALA A 229 19.81 -15.05 -3.77
N PHE A 230 21.05 -15.12 -4.28
CA PHE A 230 21.90 -16.30 -4.12
C PHE A 230 22.35 -16.49 -2.67
N SER A 231 22.36 -17.75 -2.22
CA SER A 231 23.06 -18.14 -1.00
C SER A 231 24.58 -17.94 -1.14
N PRO A 232 25.33 -17.74 -0.04
CA PRO A 232 26.78 -17.51 -0.09
C PRO A 232 27.60 -18.66 -0.72
N ASP A 233 27.06 -19.88 -0.70
CA ASP A 233 27.65 -21.06 -1.36
C ASP A 233 27.21 -21.24 -2.83
N GLY A 234 26.33 -20.34 -3.33
CA GLY A 234 25.81 -20.35 -4.68
C GLY A 234 24.85 -21.49 -5.01
N GLN A 235 24.47 -22.33 -4.04
CA GLN A 235 23.66 -23.53 -4.29
C GLN A 235 22.14 -23.27 -4.27
N TRP A 236 21.70 -22.16 -3.68
CA TRP A 236 20.30 -21.84 -3.46
C TRP A 236 19.97 -20.41 -3.91
N ILE A 237 18.71 -20.21 -4.27
CA ILE A 237 18.09 -18.90 -4.49
C ILE A 237 16.98 -18.75 -3.46
N ALA A 238 17.06 -17.74 -2.61
CA ALA A 238 15.91 -17.24 -1.87
C ALA A 238 15.19 -16.19 -2.72
N TYR A 239 13.87 -16.16 -2.68
CA TYR A 239 13.08 -15.25 -3.49
C TYR A 239 11.72 -14.95 -2.86
N ILE A 240 11.04 -13.94 -3.37
CA ILE A 240 9.68 -13.59 -2.96
C ILE A 240 8.68 -14.14 -3.98
N SER A 241 7.62 -14.78 -3.50
CA SER A 241 6.54 -15.31 -4.34
C SER A 241 5.18 -14.93 -3.77
N GLU A 242 4.23 -14.63 -4.65
CA GLU A 242 2.84 -14.33 -4.27
C GLU A 242 1.97 -15.61 -4.10
N ARG A 243 2.53 -16.80 -4.33
CA ARG A 243 1.78 -18.08 -4.37
C ARG A 243 0.99 -18.41 -3.10
N GLY A 244 1.32 -17.82 -1.95
CA GLY A 244 0.64 -18.02 -0.68
C GLY A 244 -0.73 -17.34 -0.55
N GLY A 245 -1.04 -16.32 -1.36
CA GLY A 245 -2.14 -15.38 -1.09
C GLY A 245 -1.64 -13.95 -0.93
N GLN A 246 -0.43 -13.87 -0.38
CA GLN A 246 0.42 -12.75 -0.06
C GLN A 246 1.83 -13.07 -0.57
N THR A 247 2.74 -12.11 -0.48
CA THR A 247 4.17 -12.38 -0.69
C THR A 247 4.69 -13.21 0.47
N ASP A 248 5.50 -14.23 0.21
CA ASP A 248 6.28 -14.96 1.22
C ASP A 248 7.71 -15.18 0.73
N VAL A 249 8.60 -15.61 1.63
CA VAL A 249 9.95 -16.05 1.27
C VAL A 249 9.93 -17.53 0.88
N TRP A 250 10.46 -17.82 -0.31
CA TRP A 250 10.64 -19.15 -0.88
C TRP A 250 12.11 -19.41 -1.20
N ILE A 251 12.48 -20.69 -1.22
CA ILE A 251 13.86 -21.11 -1.50
C ILE A 251 13.87 -22.25 -2.51
N VAL A 252 14.65 -22.10 -3.58
CA VAL A 252 14.83 -23.11 -4.62
C VAL A 252 16.31 -23.39 -4.86
N SER A 253 16.64 -24.62 -5.26
CA SER A 253 18.00 -24.96 -5.70
C SER A 253 18.36 -24.20 -6.97
N VAL A 254 19.62 -23.80 -7.11
CA VAL A 254 20.14 -23.14 -8.34
C VAL A 254 20.02 -24.03 -9.58
N ASN A 255 19.89 -25.35 -9.38
CA ASN A 255 19.67 -26.32 -10.45
C ASN A 255 18.18 -26.57 -10.73
N GLY A 256 17.28 -25.80 -10.11
CA GLY A 256 15.84 -26.00 -10.13
C GLY A 256 15.37 -27.07 -9.15
N GLY A 257 14.10 -27.46 -9.27
CA GLY A 257 13.44 -28.46 -8.44
C GLY A 257 12.32 -27.87 -7.58
N GLU A 258 11.86 -28.65 -6.59
CA GLU A 258 10.79 -28.22 -5.69
C GLU A 258 11.28 -27.07 -4.77
N SER A 259 10.47 -26.01 -4.70
CA SER A 259 10.75 -24.86 -3.84
C SER A 259 10.18 -25.07 -2.45
N VAL A 260 10.94 -24.67 -1.43
CA VAL A 260 10.54 -24.74 -0.01
C VAL A 260 9.99 -23.39 0.43
N ARG A 261 8.81 -23.39 1.05
CA ARG A 261 8.24 -22.20 1.70
C ARG A 261 8.97 -21.94 3.02
N ALA A 262 9.52 -20.75 3.19
CA ALA A 262 10.25 -20.38 4.40
C ALA A 262 9.40 -19.53 5.37
N THR A 263 8.45 -18.73 4.86
CA THR A 263 7.46 -17.98 5.65
C THR A 263 6.03 -18.29 5.19
N ASP A 264 5.08 -18.22 6.12
CA ASP A 264 3.66 -18.50 5.87
C ASP A 264 2.81 -17.74 6.91
N ASP A 265 2.81 -16.42 6.80
CA ASP A 265 2.03 -15.54 7.66
C ASP A 265 1.37 -14.41 6.85
N GLU A 266 0.49 -13.64 7.48
CA GLU A 266 -0.36 -12.64 6.81
C GLU A 266 0.39 -11.36 6.38
N ALA A 267 1.63 -11.19 6.84
CA ALA A 267 2.42 -10.02 6.49
C ALA A 267 2.95 -10.12 5.06
N LYS A 268 3.60 -9.04 4.60
CA LYS A 268 4.28 -9.02 3.30
C LYS A 268 5.78 -8.98 3.46
N GLU A 269 6.48 -9.95 2.87
CA GLU A 269 7.93 -9.97 2.81
C GLU A 269 8.47 -9.32 1.53
N THR A 270 9.48 -8.47 1.72
CA THR A 270 10.24 -7.87 0.65
C THR A 270 11.75 -7.99 0.93
N GLU A 271 12.55 -7.76 -0.11
CA GLU A 271 14.01 -7.57 0.01
C GLU A 271 14.78 -8.68 0.72
N VAL A 272 14.61 -9.92 0.27
CA VAL A 272 15.32 -11.07 0.86
C VAL A 272 16.84 -11.01 0.64
N THR A 273 17.60 -11.29 1.69
CA THR A 273 19.06 -11.44 1.67
C THR A 273 19.51 -12.60 2.57
N TRP A 274 20.66 -13.20 2.27
CA TRP A 274 21.21 -14.29 3.07
C TRP A 274 22.16 -13.77 4.14
N THR A 275 22.19 -14.43 5.29
CA THR A 275 23.31 -14.27 6.23
C THR A 275 24.60 -14.78 5.58
N ARG A 276 25.74 -14.21 5.97
CA ARG A 276 27.05 -14.52 5.37
C ARG A 276 27.44 -16.00 5.48
N ASP A 277 26.96 -16.68 6.51
CA ASP A 277 27.18 -18.11 6.77
C ASP A 277 26.16 -19.02 6.04
N GLY A 278 25.16 -18.45 5.36
CA GLY A 278 24.11 -19.16 4.65
C GLY A 278 23.10 -19.90 5.54
N SER A 279 23.14 -19.68 6.86
CA SER A 279 22.29 -20.42 7.79
C SER A 279 20.87 -19.84 7.94
N ALA A 280 20.69 -18.58 7.58
CA ALA A 280 19.45 -17.83 7.68
C ALA A 280 19.24 -16.89 6.49
N VAL A 281 17.99 -16.47 6.33
CA VAL A 281 17.60 -15.38 5.42
C VAL A 281 16.98 -14.25 6.24
N THR A 282 17.24 -13.02 5.81
CA THR A 282 16.72 -11.78 6.37
C THR A 282 15.89 -11.06 5.32
N PHE A 283 14.76 -10.50 5.72
CA PHE A 283 13.81 -9.81 4.84
C PHE A 283 13.14 -8.67 5.60
N ALA A 284 12.58 -7.72 4.86
CA ALA A 284 11.68 -6.71 5.42
C ALA A 284 10.28 -7.33 5.54
N HIS A 285 9.74 -7.30 6.76
CA HIS A 285 8.44 -7.86 7.13
C HIS A 285 7.48 -6.71 7.37
N ASN A 286 6.61 -6.44 6.40
CA ASN A 286 5.66 -5.33 6.43
C ASN A 286 4.32 -5.78 7.00
N ASN A 287 4.00 -5.25 8.18
CA ASN A 287 2.69 -5.35 8.79
C ASN A 287 1.96 -4.04 8.55
N ASN A 288 0.92 -4.04 7.71
CA ASN A 288 0.00 -2.93 7.61
C ASN A 288 -1.14 -3.15 8.59
N VAL A 289 -1.25 -2.25 9.57
CA VAL A 289 -2.02 -2.50 10.77
C VAL A 289 -3.13 -1.46 10.93
N SER A 290 -4.37 -1.83 10.60
CA SER A 290 -5.56 -0.97 10.68
C SER A 290 -6.24 -1.15 12.03
N ARG A 291 -6.48 -0.05 12.75
CA ARG A 291 -7.12 -0.06 14.07
C ARG A 291 -8.17 1.03 14.19
N ILE A 292 -9.11 0.82 15.11
CA ILE A 292 -10.15 1.81 15.44
C ILE A 292 -9.70 2.71 16.59
N PHE A 293 -9.76 4.02 16.34
CA PHE A 293 -9.46 5.06 17.31
C PHE A 293 -10.66 5.99 17.54
N SER A 294 -10.64 6.66 18.68
CA SER A 294 -11.45 7.85 18.95
C SER A 294 -10.56 9.08 19.07
N VAL A 295 -11.02 10.22 18.57
CA VAL A 295 -10.32 11.51 18.71
C VAL A 295 -11.31 12.62 19.02
N PRO A 296 -11.04 13.54 19.97
CA PRO A 296 -11.89 14.70 20.21
C PRO A 296 -12.02 15.55 18.94
N ALA A 297 -13.21 16.07 18.67
CA ALA A 297 -13.44 16.90 17.49
C ALA A 297 -12.63 18.19 17.54
N ALA A 298 -12.31 18.70 18.74
CA ALA A 298 -11.42 19.84 18.95
C ALA A 298 -9.94 19.57 18.60
N GLY A 299 -9.59 18.33 18.24
CA GLY A 299 -8.21 17.88 18.08
C GLY A 299 -7.63 17.29 19.37
N GLY A 300 -6.51 16.58 19.25
CA GLY A 300 -5.81 15.97 20.37
C GLY A 300 -5.25 14.59 20.01
N THR A 301 -4.70 13.88 20.99
CA THR A 301 -4.13 12.54 20.77
C THR A 301 -5.23 11.51 20.53
N PRO A 302 -5.24 10.80 19.37
CA PRO A 302 -6.16 9.70 19.14
C PRO A 302 -5.96 8.59 20.18
N THR A 303 -7.06 8.02 20.67
CA THR A 303 -7.05 6.93 21.64
C THR A 303 -7.62 5.67 21.00
N GLN A 304 -6.84 4.59 21.00
CA GLN A 304 -7.27 3.29 20.47
C GLN A 304 -8.41 2.73 21.32
N LEU A 305 -9.48 2.26 20.66
CA LEU A 305 -10.66 1.74 21.36
C LEU A 305 -10.53 0.25 21.74
N LEU A 306 -9.71 -0.51 21.02
CA LEU A 306 -9.67 -1.97 21.10
C LEU A 306 -8.41 -2.46 21.81
N ARG A 307 -8.55 -3.55 22.58
CA ARG A 307 -7.42 -4.33 23.09
C ARG A 307 -7.06 -5.44 22.10
N GLY A 308 -5.78 -5.60 21.78
CA GLY A 308 -5.26 -6.68 20.92
C GLY A 308 -4.69 -6.22 19.57
N ASN A 309 -4.23 -7.20 18.77
CA ASN A 309 -3.50 -6.98 17.52
C ASN A 309 -4.20 -7.64 16.31
N LYS A 310 -5.34 -7.11 15.86
CA LYS A 310 -6.08 -7.59 14.68
C LYS A 310 -6.62 -6.46 13.84
N GLU A 311 -6.81 -6.69 12.54
CA GLU A 311 -7.24 -5.65 11.62
C GLU A 311 -8.70 -5.28 11.86
N ASP A 312 -8.96 -3.98 11.91
CA ASP A 312 -10.28 -3.44 12.20
C ASP A 312 -10.64 -2.30 11.23
N TRP A 313 -11.77 -2.43 10.54
CA TRP A 313 -12.20 -1.53 9.46
C TRP A 313 -13.65 -1.05 9.61
N ASP A 314 -13.99 -0.01 8.85
CA ASP A 314 -15.34 0.50 8.62
C ASP A 314 -16.17 0.83 9.89
N PRO A 315 -15.63 1.59 10.87
CA PRO A 315 -16.32 1.83 12.12
C PRO A 315 -17.64 2.60 11.91
N GLN A 316 -18.68 2.18 12.62
CA GLN A 316 -19.98 2.84 12.70
C GLN A 316 -20.38 3.03 14.15
N ILE A 317 -20.62 4.28 14.53
CA ILE A 317 -21.14 4.58 15.86
C ILE A 317 -22.66 4.37 15.90
N SER A 318 -23.15 3.83 17.02
CA SER A 318 -24.58 3.69 17.29
C SER A 318 -25.25 5.07 17.42
N PRO A 319 -26.54 5.19 17.12
CA PRO A 319 -27.26 6.48 17.24
C PRO A 319 -27.25 7.07 18.65
N ASP A 320 -27.13 6.25 19.69
CA ASP A 320 -27.00 6.70 21.08
C ASP A 320 -25.56 7.04 21.48
N GLY A 321 -24.59 6.84 20.59
CA GLY A 321 -23.18 7.17 20.77
C GLY A 321 -22.40 6.19 21.64
N LYS A 322 -23.00 5.11 22.12
CA LYS A 322 -22.38 4.24 23.16
C LYS A 322 -21.62 3.04 22.62
N THR A 323 -21.85 2.65 21.37
CA THR A 323 -21.28 1.45 20.79
C THR A 323 -20.75 1.72 19.39
N VAL A 324 -19.60 1.15 19.08
CA VAL A 324 -19.01 1.15 17.74
C VAL A 324 -19.13 -0.25 17.18
N ALA A 325 -19.79 -0.40 16.03
CA ALA A 325 -19.75 -1.61 15.21
C ALA A 325 -18.64 -1.47 14.17
N PHE A 326 -17.90 -2.54 13.91
CA PHE A 326 -16.78 -2.56 12.96
C PHE A 326 -16.61 -3.94 12.35
N THR A 327 -15.82 -4.03 11.28
CA THR A 327 -15.47 -5.30 10.62
C THR A 327 -14.08 -5.72 11.09
N SER A 328 -13.88 -7.00 11.43
CA SER A 328 -12.56 -7.50 11.85
C SER A 328 -12.32 -8.92 11.38
N ASP A 329 -11.05 -9.24 11.10
CA ASP A 329 -10.56 -10.56 10.68
C ASP A 329 -10.15 -11.47 11.85
N ARG A 330 -10.38 -11.01 13.09
CA ARG A 330 -9.86 -11.66 14.30
C ARG A 330 -10.30 -13.11 14.52
N SER A 331 -11.30 -13.58 13.78
CA SER A 331 -11.83 -14.95 13.79
C SER A 331 -11.29 -15.84 12.64
N GLY A 332 -10.45 -15.31 11.75
CA GLY A 332 -9.94 -16.00 10.56
C GLY A 332 -10.72 -15.73 9.27
N ASN A 333 -11.83 -15.03 9.35
CA ASN A 333 -12.61 -14.45 8.25
C ASN A 333 -13.16 -13.09 8.70
N LEU A 334 -13.71 -12.29 7.78
CA LEU A 334 -14.35 -11.03 8.17
C LEU A 334 -15.66 -11.31 8.88
N ASP A 335 -15.80 -10.76 10.08
CA ASP A 335 -17.05 -10.75 10.82
C ASP A 335 -17.35 -9.35 11.36
N LEU A 336 -18.58 -9.16 11.83
CA LEU A 336 -18.97 -7.95 12.54
C LEU A 336 -18.65 -8.08 14.03
N TRP A 337 -18.12 -7.01 14.58
CA TRP A 337 -17.79 -6.88 15.99
C TRP A 337 -18.35 -5.58 16.55
N THR A 338 -18.54 -5.54 17.86
CA THR A 338 -18.93 -4.33 18.58
C THR A 338 -18.00 -4.06 19.76
N VAL A 339 -17.78 -2.79 20.07
CA VAL A 339 -17.00 -2.33 21.22
C VAL A 339 -17.69 -1.10 21.84
N PRO A 340 -17.63 -0.89 23.16
CA PRO A 340 -18.05 0.38 23.75
C PRO A 340 -17.27 1.56 23.15
N THR A 341 -17.92 2.71 22.95
CA THR A 341 -17.24 3.94 22.48
C THR A 341 -16.17 4.43 23.46
N ALA A 342 -16.27 4.05 24.74
CA ALA A 342 -15.24 4.31 25.75
C ALA A 342 -14.01 3.38 25.61
N GLY A 343 -14.05 2.42 24.68
CA GLY A 343 -13.05 1.37 24.49
C GLY A 343 -13.26 0.16 25.39
N GLY A 344 -12.47 -0.88 25.15
CA GLY A 344 -12.47 -2.13 25.92
C GLY A 344 -12.37 -3.38 25.07
N ASP A 345 -12.94 -4.46 25.58
CA ASP A 345 -12.99 -5.75 24.88
C ASP A 345 -14.12 -5.73 23.84
N ALA A 346 -13.83 -6.26 22.67
CA ALA A 346 -14.79 -6.35 21.58
C ALA A 346 -15.58 -7.66 21.63
N THR A 347 -16.86 -7.57 21.27
CA THR A 347 -17.80 -8.69 21.24
C THR A 347 -18.11 -9.06 19.79
N ARG A 348 -17.94 -10.33 19.43
CA ARG A 348 -18.29 -10.87 18.11
C ARG A 348 -19.80 -10.80 17.95
N LEU A 349 -20.27 -10.21 16.86
CA LEU A 349 -21.69 -10.08 16.56
C LEU A 349 -22.16 -11.14 15.56
N THR A 350 -21.31 -11.51 14.61
CA THR A 350 -21.60 -12.53 13.60
C THR A 350 -20.48 -13.56 13.51
N ASP A 351 -20.81 -14.80 13.12
CA ASP A 351 -19.86 -15.92 13.13
C ASP A 351 -19.98 -16.87 11.93
N ALA A 352 -20.47 -16.37 10.80
CA ALA A 352 -20.57 -17.17 9.59
C ALA A 352 -19.19 -17.61 9.11
N SER A 353 -19.14 -18.71 8.35
CA SER A 353 -17.89 -19.17 7.72
C SER A 353 -17.49 -18.37 6.47
N THR A 354 -18.24 -17.33 6.13
CA THR A 354 -18.02 -16.45 4.98
C THR A 354 -17.89 -15.01 5.46
N ASP A 355 -17.26 -14.15 4.65
CA ASP A 355 -17.03 -12.76 5.03
C ASP A 355 -18.33 -11.97 5.23
N GLU A 356 -18.41 -11.27 6.36
CA GLU A 356 -19.50 -10.37 6.74
C GLU A 356 -18.95 -8.99 7.10
N PHE A 357 -19.44 -7.94 6.44
CA PHE A 357 -18.83 -6.60 6.49
C PHE A 357 -19.83 -5.47 6.20
N ASN A 358 -19.36 -4.22 6.24
CA ASN A 358 -20.12 -3.00 5.97
C ASN A 358 -21.38 -2.84 6.86
N ALA A 359 -21.21 -3.01 8.17
CA ALA A 359 -22.27 -2.76 9.14
C ALA A 359 -22.89 -1.35 8.98
N LYS A 360 -24.19 -1.23 9.26
CA LYS A 360 -24.95 0.02 9.34
C LYS A 360 -26.03 -0.08 10.40
N TRP A 361 -25.97 0.78 11.41
CA TRP A 361 -26.99 0.88 12.44
C TRP A 361 -28.33 1.39 11.88
N SER A 362 -29.42 0.81 12.34
CA SER A 362 -30.75 1.40 12.17
C SER A 362 -30.85 2.73 12.93
N PRO A 363 -31.70 3.68 12.50
CA PRO A 363 -31.80 5.00 13.16
C PRO A 363 -32.15 4.96 14.65
N ASN A 364 -32.87 3.92 15.09
CA ASN A 364 -33.21 3.69 16.50
C ASN A 364 -32.16 2.86 17.27
N GLY A 365 -31.08 2.42 16.61
CA GLY A 365 -29.99 1.65 17.22
C GLY A 365 -30.32 0.20 17.59
N SER A 366 -31.51 -0.32 17.25
CA SER A 366 -31.90 -1.69 17.66
C SER A 366 -31.36 -2.79 16.76
N THR A 367 -30.98 -2.46 15.53
CA THR A 367 -30.71 -3.43 14.46
C THR A 367 -29.52 -2.96 13.63
N ILE A 368 -28.71 -3.90 13.13
CA ILE A 368 -27.60 -3.63 12.22
C ILE A 368 -27.87 -4.34 10.89
N ALA A 369 -27.82 -3.60 9.79
CA ALA A 369 -27.80 -4.15 8.44
C ALA A 369 -26.36 -4.33 7.99
N TYR A 370 -26.09 -5.37 7.21
CA TYR A 370 -24.73 -5.68 6.76
C TYR A 370 -24.73 -6.53 5.49
N VAL A 371 -23.54 -6.68 4.90
CA VAL A 371 -23.30 -7.50 3.71
C VAL A 371 -22.72 -8.85 4.14
N THR A 372 -23.25 -9.94 3.61
CA THR A 372 -22.74 -11.31 3.80
C THR A 372 -22.32 -11.90 2.45
N ARG A 373 -21.11 -12.43 2.37
CA ARG A 373 -20.54 -13.02 1.16
C ARG A 373 -21.05 -14.44 0.94
N ARG A 374 -21.25 -14.80 -0.32
CA ARG A 374 -21.80 -16.10 -0.78
C ARG A 374 -21.00 -16.63 -1.95
N PRO A 375 -21.06 -17.96 -2.23
CA PRO A 375 -20.42 -18.52 -3.41
C PRO A 375 -20.86 -17.85 -4.73
N SER A 376 -22.11 -17.41 -4.82
CA SER A 376 -22.66 -16.75 -6.02
C SER A 376 -22.53 -15.22 -6.02
N GLY A 377 -22.00 -14.59 -4.97
CA GLY A 377 -21.95 -13.12 -4.86
C GLY A 377 -22.03 -12.63 -3.42
N SER A 378 -22.95 -11.71 -3.14
CA SER A 378 -23.15 -11.10 -1.83
C SER A 378 -24.63 -10.79 -1.60
N SER A 379 -25.11 -10.92 -0.36
CA SER A 379 -26.47 -10.60 0.03
C SER A 379 -26.48 -9.66 1.23
N LEU A 380 -27.67 -9.18 1.59
CA LEU A 380 -27.91 -8.34 2.76
C LEU A 380 -28.60 -9.13 3.85
N ALA A 381 -28.13 -8.92 5.07
CA ALA A 381 -28.74 -9.47 6.27
C ALA A 381 -28.91 -8.37 7.33
N VAL A 382 -29.77 -8.66 8.31
CA VAL A 382 -29.92 -7.84 9.50
C VAL A 382 -29.75 -8.70 10.75
N ILE A 383 -29.15 -8.13 11.78
CA ILE A 383 -28.98 -8.73 13.10
C ILE A 383 -29.41 -7.73 14.17
N ALA A 384 -29.91 -8.21 15.31
CA ALA A 384 -30.19 -7.34 16.44
C ALA A 384 -28.88 -6.75 16.99
N ALA A 385 -28.92 -5.51 17.50
CA ALA A 385 -27.76 -4.82 18.04
C ALA A 385 -27.06 -5.58 19.18
N GLY A 386 -27.80 -6.37 19.95
CA GLY A 386 -27.27 -7.22 21.02
C GLY A 386 -26.78 -8.60 20.54
N GLY A 387 -26.76 -8.85 19.23
CA GLY A 387 -26.46 -10.15 18.63
C GLY A 387 -27.68 -11.06 18.53
N GLY A 388 -27.43 -12.32 18.18
CA GLY A 388 -28.47 -13.33 17.96
C GLY A 388 -28.50 -13.82 16.52
N GLU A 389 -29.61 -14.43 16.11
CA GLU A 389 -29.74 -15.01 14.77
C GLU A 389 -29.89 -13.92 13.70
N SER A 390 -29.06 -13.99 12.66
CA SER A 390 -29.15 -13.11 11.51
C SER A 390 -30.33 -13.47 10.61
N ARG A 391 -31.04 -12.44 10.14
CA ARG A 391 -32.12 -12.58 9.17
C ARG A 391 -31.69 -12.03 7.82
N GLN A 392 -31.56 -12.91 6.84
CA GLN A 392 -31.34 -12.55 5.45
C GLN A 392 -32.54 -11.77 4.88
N LEU A 393 -32.25 -10.70 4.15
CA LEU A 393 -33.29 -9.86 3.52
C LEU A 393 -33.64 -10.31 2.11
N LEU A 394 -32.66 -10.86 1.37
CA LEU A 394 -32.78 -11.14 -0.06
C LEU A 394 -32.14 -12.49 -0.39
N ASP A 395 -32.82 -13.31 -1.20
CA ASP A 395 -32.25 -14.56 -1.71
C ASP A 395 -32.02 -14.47 -3.22
N TRP A 396 -31.09 -13.60 -3.59
CA TRP A 396 -30.76 -13.31 -4.97
C TRP A 396 -29.35 -13.81 -5.29
N PRO A 397 -29.11 -14.36 -6.50
CA PRO A 397 -27.82 -14.95 -6.86
C PRO A 397 -26.78 -13.91 -7.30
N ASN A 398 -27.11 -12.61 -7.26
CA ASN A 398 -26.26 -11.50 -7.69
C ASN A 398 -25.56 -10.84 -6.49
N ASN A 399 -24.85 -9.74 -6.71
CA ASN A 399 -24.31 -8.92 -5.64
C ASN A 399 -25.35 -7.93 -5.10
N GLN A 400 -25.38 -7.81 -3.77
CA GLN A 400 -26.09 -6.75 -3.05
C GLN A 400 -25.15 -6.12 -2.04
N THR A 401 -24.88 -4.83 -2.20
CA THR A 401 -23.82 -4.12 -1.46
C THR A 401 -24.26 -2.74 -0.98
N GLN A 402 -23.43 -2.14 -0.11
CA GLN A 402 -23.58 -0.77 0.40
C GLN A 402 -24.99 -0.47 0.96
N PRO A 403 -25.46 -1.25 1.97
CA PRO A 403 -26.76 -0.99 2.57
C PRO A 403 -26.79 0.41 3.22
N THR A 404 -27.95 1.04 3.24
CA THR A 404 -28.19 2.27 3.99
C THR A 404 -29.65 2.36 4.43
N TRP A 405 -29.88 2.63 5.71
CA TRP A 405 -31.22 2.68 6.30
C TRP A 405 -31.95 3.95 5.88
N SER A 406 -33.26 3.82 5.62
CA SER A 406 -34.14 4.98 5.54
C SER A 406 -34.15 5.71 6.90
N PRO A 407 -34.33 7.04 6.94
CA PRO A 407 -34.33 7.81 8.19
C PRO A 407 -35.39 7.35 9.20
N ASP A 408 -36.49 6.77 8.73
CA ASP A 408 -37.57 6.20 9.57
C ASP A 408 -37.31 4.74 10.01
N GLY A 409 -36.22 4.13 9.55
CA GLY A 409 -35.81 2.77 9.88
C GLY A 409 -36.65 1.65 9.26
N LYS A 410 -37.56 1.95 8.33
CA LYS A 410 -38.48 0.95 7.76
C LYS A 410 -37.97 0.25 6.51
N ALA A 411 -36.97 0.83 5.84
CA ALA A 411 -36.43 0.31 4.59
C ALA A 411 -34.91 0.39 4.56
N ILE A 412 -34.31 -0.44 3.70
CA ILE A 412 -32.88 -0.40 3.39
C ILE A 412 -32.74 -0.16 1.90
N ALA A 413 -31.98 0.86 1.53
CA ALA A 413 -31.51 1.02 0.16
C ALA A 413 -30.16 0.33 -0.01
N PHE A 414 -29.89 -0.17 -1.21
CA PHE A 414 -28.69 -0.95 -1.52
C PHE A 414 -28.40 -0.94 -3.02
N LEU A 415 -27.18 -1.31 -3.39
CA LEU A 415 -26.76 -1.48 -4.76
C LEU A 415 -26.92 -2.93 -5.20
N SER A 416 -27.43 -3.17 -6.40
CA SER A 416 -27.47 -4.52 -6.98
C SER A 416 -27.22 -4.54 -8.48
N ASP A 417 -26.45 -5.54 -8.92
CA ASP A 417 -26.11 -5.84 -10.32
C ASP A 417 -27.09 -6.82 -10.99
N ARG A 418 -28.23 -7.11 -10.35
CA ARG A 418 -29.21 -8.11 -10.84
C ARG A 418 -29.71 -7.88 -12.26
N GLU A 419 -29.93 -6.62 -12.62
CA GLU A 419 -30.66 -6.24 -13.84
C GLU A 419 -29.91 -5.19 -14.68
N SER A 420 -28.60 -5.10 -14.51
CA SER A 420 -27.72 -4.16 -15.21
C SER A 420 -26.32 -4.76 -15.35
N ALA A 421 -25.56 -4.31 -16.35
CA ALA A 421 -24.16 -4.71 -16.49
C ALA A 421 -23.27 -4.12 -15.37
N GLY A 422 -23.66 -2.98 -14.80
CA GLY A 422 -23.15 -2.47 -13.53
C GLY A 422 -24.18 -2.63 -12.42
N SER A 423 -24.26 -1.67 -11.49
CA SER A 423 -25.24 -1.70 -10.40
C SER A 423 -26.37 -0.70 -10.58
N ASP A 424 -27.49 -0.94 -9.91
CA ASP A 424 -28.54 0.04 -9.69
C ASP A 424 -28.92 0.15 -8.22
N LEU A 425 -29.57 1.25 -7.87
CA LEU A 425 -30.11 1.49 -6.54
C LEU A 425 -31.45 0.81 -6.38
N TRP A 426 -31.59 0.01 -5.32
CA TRP A 426 -32.79 -0.71 -4.93
C TRP A 426 -33.17 -0.36 -3.50
N VAL A 427 -34.44 -0.58 -3.15
CA VAL A 427 -34.96 -0.42 -1.79
C VAL A 427 -35.77 -1.66 -1.40
N VAL A 428 -35.50 -2.21 -0.22
CA VAL A 428 -36.27 -3.33 0.36
C VAL A 428 -36.89 -2.94 1.70
N PRO A 429 -38.18 -3.23 1.95
CA PRO A 429 -38.79 -3.09 3.27
C PRO A 429 -38.17 -4.05 4.29
N VAL A 430 -37.79 -3.55 5.45
CA VAL A 430 -37.09 -4.35 6.48
C VAL A 430 -38.00 -5.42 7.06
N ALA A 431 -39.31 -5.12 7.19
CA ALA A 431 -40.32 -6.07 7.66
C ALA A 431 -40.60 -7.23 6.69
N GLY A 432 -39.97 -7.24 5.51
CA GLY A 432 -40.28 -8.15 4.42
C GLY A 432 -41.24 -7.52 3.41
N GLY A 433 -41.12 -7.93 2.15
CA GLY A 433 -41.85 -7.36 1.02
C GLY A 433 -41.03 -7.36 -0.26
N ALA A 434 -41.67 -7.00 -1.37
CA ALA A 434 -40.99 -6.93 -2.67
C ALA A 434 -39.98 -5.76 -2.71
N PRO A 435 -38.71 -6.01 -3.05
CA PRO A 435 -37.76 -4.94 -3.33
C PRO A 435 -38.16 -4.15 -4.58
N ARG A 436 -37.84 -2.85 -4.59
CA ARG A 436 -38.13 -1.94 -5.71
C ARG A 436 -36.84 -1.32 -6.24
N ARG A 437 -36.66 -1.40 -7.56
CA ARG A 437 -35.60 -0.72 -8.30
C ARG A 437 -35.90 0.78 -8.42
N ILE A 438 -34.93 1.61 -8.06
CA ILE A 438 -35.02 3.08 -8.10
C ILE A 438 -34.41 3.62 -9.38
N THR A 439 -33.20 3.17 -9.73
CA THR A 439 -32.45 3.63 -10.91
C THR A 439 -32.34 2.54 -11.97
N ARG A 440 -32.02 2.92 -13.22
CA ARG A 440 -31.80 1.97 -14.32
C ARG A 440 -30.53 2.33 -15.08
N ASN A 441 -29.56 1.42 -15.07
CA ASN A 441 -28.23 1.59 -15.66
C ASN A 441 -27.53 2.87 -15.18
N ALA A 442 -27.78 3.27 -13.92
CA ALA A 442 -27.22 4.50 -13.38
C ALA A 442 -25.81 4.29 -12.81
N ASN A 443 -25.39 3.04 -12.58
CA ASN A 443 -24.15 2.69 -11.90
C ASN A 443 -23.90 3.54 -10.64
N PRO A 444 -24.86 3.59 -9.68
CA PRO A 444 -24.72 4.41 -8.50
C PRO A 444 -23.66 3.83 -7.57
N ILE A 445 -22.92 4.72 -6.91
CA ILE A 445 -21.88 4.43 -5.94
C ILE A 445 -22.18 5.27 -4.69
N THR A 446 -22.07 4.66 -3.52
CA THR A 446 -22.26 5.28 -2.19
C THR A 446 -23.60 6.01 -2.03
N PRO A 447 -24.74 5.32 -2.22
CA PRO A 447 -26.04 5.96 -2.09
C PRO A 447 -26.28 6.46 -0.65
N ARG A 448 -26.94 7.61 -0.52
CA ARG A 448 -27.31 8.22 0.76
C ARG A 448 -28.75 8.75 0.69
N TRP A 449 -29.53 8.45 1.73
CA TRP A 449 -30.84 9.08 1.92
C TRP A 449 -30.67 10.53 2.34
N SER A 450 -31.56 11.41 1.87
CA SER A 450 -31.77 12.71 2.51
C SER A 450 -32.40 12.52 3.89
N ALA A 451 -32.19 13.49 4.80
CA ALA A 451 -32.68 13.41 6.18
C ALA A 451 -34.20 13.27 6.30
N ASP A 452 -34.95 13.83 5.33
CA ASP A 452 -36.41 13.73 5.24
C ASP A 452 -36.92 12.44 4.57
N GLY A 453 -36.01 11.60 4.05
CA GLY A 453 -36.34 10.34 3.36
C GLY A 453 -36.99 10.51 1.98
N GLN A 454 -36.95 11.70 1.38
CA GLN A 454 -37.59 11.96 0.08
C GLN A 454 -36.66 11.78 -1.13
N MET A 455 -35.35 11.88 -0.93
CA MET A 455 -34.35 11.84 -1.99
C MET A 455 -33.22 10.87 -1.68
N PHE A 456 -32.59 10.38 -2.73
CA PHE A 456 -31.28 9.77 -2.71
C PHE A 456 -30.26 10.71 -3.35
N SER A 457 -29.06 10.78 -2.81
CA SER A 457 -27.86 11.22 -3.54
C SER A 457 -26.97 10.01 -3.81
N TYR A 458 -26.26 10.02 -4.93
CA TYR A 458 -25.25 9.02 -5.26
C TYR A 458 -24.22 9.60 -6.24
N MET A 459 -23.04 8.98 -6.31
CA MET A 459 -22.05 9.24 -7.36
C MET A 459 -22.22 8.24 -8.50
N SER A 460 -21.98 8.65 -9.75
CA SER A 460 -21.89 7.72 -10.89
C SER A 460 -20.73 8.09 -11.80
N LEU A 461 -20.07 7.07 -12.34
CA LEU A 461 -19.02 7.17 -13.37
C LEU A 461 -19.57 6.97 -14.80
N ALA A 462 -20.89 6.82 -14.96
CA ALA A 462 -21.52 6.51 -16.25
C ALA A 462 -21.63 7.69 -17.23
N GLY A 463 -21.03 8.85 -16.90
CA GLY A 463 -21.03 10.04 -17.75
C GLY A 463 -20.03 10.00 -18.91
N GLU A 464 -20.07 11.00 -19.80
CA GLU A 464 -19.07 11.17 -20.84
C GLU A 464 -17.67 11.32 -20.23
N GLY A 465 -16.68 10.57 -20.74
CA GLY A 465 -15.30 10.60 -20.25
C GLY A 465 -14.99 9.72 -19.03
N GLY A 466 -15.98 9.03 -18.45
CA GLY A 466 -15.79 8.21 -17.24
C GLY A 466 -15.60 9.01 -15.95
N GLU A 467 -15.91 10.30 -15.99
CA GLU A 467 -15.74 11.22 -14.88
C GLU A 467 -16.88 11.07 -13.84
N GLY A 468 -16.52 11.09 -12.55
CA GLY A 468 -17.49 11.01 -11.47
C GLY A 468 -18.40 12.23 -11.42
N SER A 469 -19.71 12.00 -11.33
CA SER A 469 -20.72 13.04 -11.14
C SER A 469 -21.71 12.65 -10.05
N ILE A 470 -22.22 13.67 -9.36
CA ILE A 470 -23.22 13.48 -8.31
C ILE A 470 -24.61 13.62 -8.90
N PHE A 471 -25.49 12.70 -8.53
CA PHE A 471 -26.88 12.68 -8.95
C PHE A 471 -27.78 12.63 -7.73
N VAL A 472 -28.97 13.22 -7.88
CA VAL A 472 -30.08 13.08 -6.95
C VAL A 472 -31.28 12.47 -7.65
N VAL A 473 -32.01 11.60 -6.95
CA VAL A 473 -33.23 10.96 -7.46
C VAL A 473 -34.25 10.85 -6.35
N SER A 474 -35.54 10.97 -6.67
CA SER A 474 -36.60 10.76 -5.69
C SER A 474 -36.59 9.32 -5.18
N THR A 475 -36.90 9.13 -3.91
CA THR A 475 -37.08 7.79 -3.34
C THR A 475 -38.26 7.06 -3.98
N ALA A 476 -39.22 7.77 -4.58
CA ALA A 476 -40.28 7.19 -5.41
C ALA A 476 -39.78 6.66 -6.77
N GLY A 477 -38.52 6.92 -7.14
CA GLY A 477 -37.95 6.65 -8.45
C GLY A 477 -38.13 7.83 -9.40
N GLY A 478 -37.81 7.62 -10.68
CA GLY A 478 -37.87 8.64 -11.72
C GLY A 478 -36.50 8.90 -12.35
N THR A 479 -36.40 9.95 -13.16
CA THR A 479 -35.15 10.33 -13.83
C THR A 479 -34.19 10.98 -12.83
N PRO A 480 -32.98 10.43 -12.64
CA PRO A 480 -31.97 11.08 -11.81
C PRO A 480 -31.56 12.43 -12.39
N THR A 481 -31.36 13.41 -11.53
CA THR A 481 -30.91 14.76 -11.88
C THR A 481 -29.45 14.91 -11.47
N ARG A 482 -28.58 15.31 -12.41
CA ARG A 482 -27.18 15.63 -12.11
C ARG A 482 -27.11 16.92 -11.30
N ILE A 483 -26.32 16.92 -10.23
CA ILE A 483 -25.94 18.13 -9.50
C ILE A 483 -24.87 18.86 -10.33
N PRO A 484 -25.12 20.11 -10.79
CA PRO A 484 -24.20 20.81 -11.68
C PRO A 484 -22.85 21.11 -11.00
N PHE A 485 -21.77 20.57 -11.56
CA PHE A 485 -20.38 20.84 -11.21
C PHE A 485 -19.51 20.71 -12.47
N ASP A 486 -18.56 21.62 -12.63
CA ASP A 486 -17.59 21.59 -13.73
C ASP A 486 -16.37 20.79 -13.26
N GLY A 487 -16.22 19.56 -13.76
CA GLY A 487 -15.20 18.59 -13.34
C GLY A 487 -15.77 17.37 -12.63
N TYR A 488 -14.92 16.66 -11.90
CA TYR A 488 -15.29 15.43 -11.17
C TYR A 488 -15.92 15.79 -9.83
N ALA A 489 -16.99 15.11 -9.43
CA ALA A 489 -17.60 15.25 -8.12
C ALA A 489 -17.87 13.87 -7.51
N ASN A 490 -17.41 13.66 -6.27
CA ASN A 490 -17.49 12.38 -5.56
C ASN A 490 -17.95 12.52 -4.09
N ALA A 491 -18.23 11.38 -3.47
CA ALA A 491 -18.55 11.26 -2.04
C ALA A 491 -19.61 12.27 -1.51
N PRO A 492 -20.83 12.30 -2.09
CA PRO A 492 -21.88 13.21 -1.64
C PRO A 492 -22.31 12.92 -0.19
N ALA A 493 -22.45 13.97 0.61
CA ALA A 493 -22.95 13.93 1.98
C ALA A 493 -24.04 14.98 2.20
N TRP A 494 -25.23 14.53 2.58
CA TRP A 494 -26.34 15.42 2.95
C TRP A 494 -26.02 16.20 4.22
N SER A 495 -26.34 17.49 4.18
CA SER A 495 -26.51 18.31 5.38
C SER A 495 -27.60 17.71 6.28
N PRO A 496 -27.53 17.88 7.62
CA PRO A 496 -28.50 17.29 8.54
C PRO A 496 -29.95 17.74 8.29
N ASN A 497 -30.16 18.92 7.70
CA ASN A 497 -31.46 19.44 7.32
C ASN A 497 -31.93 18.98 5.92
N GLY A 498 -31.09 18.27 5.15
CA GLY A 498 -31.41 17.76 3.82
C GLY A 498 -31.46 18.80 2.70
N HIS A 499 -30.99 20.03 2.90
CA HIS A 499 -31.11 21.10 1.90
C HIS A 499 -29.86 21.32 1.04
N ALA A 500 -28.71 20.85 1.50
CA ALA A 500 -27.42 20.96 0.84
C ALA A 500 -26.66 19.62 0.82
N LEU A 501 -25.75 19.49 -0.14
CA LEU A 501 -24.77 18.41 -0.26
C LEU A 501 -23.36 18.99 -0.08
N ALA A 502 -22.55 18.36 0.76
CA ALA A 502 -21.10 18.49 0.69
C ALA A 502 -20.55 17.38 -0.20
N PHE A 503 -19.48 17.66 -0.93
CA PHE A 503 -18.83 16.68 -1.80
C PHE A 503 -17.39 17.06 -2.09
N ALA A 504 -16.58 16.09 -2.53
CA ALA A 504 -15.25 16.38 -3.04
C ALA A 504 -15.31 16.63 -4.55
N GLY A 505 -14.87 17.80 -4.97
CA GLY A 505 -14.86 18.24 -6.36
C GLY A 505 -13.43 18.36 -6.86
N HIS A 506 -13.15 17.90 -8.08
CA HIS A 506 -11.84 18.04 -8.71
C HIS A 506 -11.86 19.23 -9.66
N ASP A 507 -11.02 20.22 -9.39
CA ASP A 507 -10.71 21.34 -10.28
C ASP A 507 -9.25 21.24 -10.78
N PRO A 508 -8.75 22.15 -11.63
CA PRO A 508 -7.37 22.08 -12.13
C PRO A 508 -6.27 22.10 -11.04
N ALA A 509 -6.59 22.45 -9.80
CA ALA A 509 -5.66 22.46 -8.66
C ALA A 509 -5.66 21.14 -7.86
N GLY A 510 -6.69 20.28 -8.01
CA GLY A 510 -6.82 19.02 -7.27
C GLY A 510 -8.26 18.76 -6.80
N PHE A 511 -8.41 17.78 -5.89
CA PHE A 511 -9.67 17.52 -5.20
C PHE A 511 -9.81 18.41 -3.96
N ASP A 512 -10.91 19.12 -3.86
CA ASP A 512 -11.24 20.02 -2.75
C ASP A 512 -12.68 19.80 -2.26
N ILE A 513 -13.01 20.30 -1.07
CA ILE A 513 -14.38 20.20 -0.54
C ILE A 513 -15.29 21.34 -1.00
N TYR A 514 -16.44 20.99 -1.56
CA TYR A 514 -17.49 21.91 -2.00
C TYR A 514 -18.80 21.65 -1.27
N VAL A 515 -19.62 22.69 -1.14
CA VAL A 515 -21.01 22.61 -0.70
C VAL A 515 -21.93 23.22 -1.73
N GLN A 516 -23.04 22.53 -2.01
CA GLN A 516 -24.06 23.01 -2.94
C GLN A 516 -25.46 22.76 -2.40
N HIS A 517 -26.31 23.78 -2.48
CA HIS A 517 -27.74 23.63 -2.23
C HIS A 517 -28.41 22.86 -3.39
N VAL A 518 -29.25 21.89 -3.05
CA VAL A 518 -29.90 21.03 -4.05
C VAL A 518 -30.89 21.79 -4.94
N ARG A 519 -31.32 22.99 -4.52
CA ARG A 519 -32.19 23.88 -5.29
C ARG A 519 -31.50 25.23 -5.54
N GLY A 520 -30.82 25.33 -6.68
CA GLY A 520 -30.64 26.62 -7.39
C GLY A 520 -29.42 27.47 -7.04
N GLN A 521 -28.41 26.96 -6.32
CA GLN A 521 -27.14 27.68 -6.14
C GLN A 521 -25.97 26.90 -6.74
N LEU A 522 -24.98 27.65 -7.23
CA LEU A 522 -23.70 27.10 -7.66
C LEU A 522 -22.92 26.56 -6.45
N PRO A 523 -22.06 25.57 -6.67
CA PRO A 523 -21.21 25.00 -5.62
C PRO A 523 -20.25 26.06 -5.05
N VAL A 524 -20.10 26.09 -3.74
CA VAL A 524 -19.14 26.94 -3.00
C VAL A 524 -17.98 26.07 -2.55
N LYS A 525 -16.76 26.45 -2.95
CA LYS A 525 -15.51 25.83 -2.51
C LYS A 525 -15.24 26.23 -1.05
N LEU A 526 -15.03 25.27 -0.15
CA LEU A 526 -14.83 25.51 1.29
C LEU A 526 -13.37 25.41 1.73
N ALA A 527 -12.62 24.51 1.12
CA ALA A 527 -11.19 24.35 1.29
C ALA A 527 -10.54 24.37 -0.11
N GLY A 528 -9.32 24.87 -0.21
CA GLY A 528 -8.73 25.31 -1.49
C GLY A 528 -7.21 25.34 -1.51
N ASP A 529 -6.60 24.70 -0.54
CA ASP A 529 -5.20 24.39 -0.47
C ASP A 529 -4.85 23.32 -1.50
N ARG A 530 -3.65 23.39 -2.08
CA ARG A 530 -3.15 22.41 -3.08
C ARG A 530 -2.87 21.05 -2.43
N ALA A 531 -3.90 20.38 -1.96
CA ALA A 531 -3.89 19.07 -1.35
C ALA A 531 -5.08 18.25 -1.89
N TRP A 532 -5.04 16.93 -1.74
CA TRP A 532 -6.18 16.09 -2.08
C TRP A 532 -7.11 15.98 -0.87
N GLU A 533 -8.35 16.41 -1.05
CA GLU A 533 -9.37 16.41 -0.01
C GLU A 533 -10.58 15.59 -0.42
N PHE A 534 -11.07 14.73 0.47
CA PHE A 534 -12.15 13.80 0.12
C PHE A 534 -12.96 13.31 1.32
N SER A 535 -14.05 12.58 1.02
CA SER A 535 -14.97 11.98 2.00
C SER A 535 -15.58 12.98 3.01
N PRO A 536 -16.19 14.09 2.56
CA PRO A 536 -16.76 15.06 3.48
C PRO A 536 -17.93 14.49 4.30
N ARG A 537 -18.04 14.92 5.55
CA ARG A 537 -19.14 14.57 6.47
C ARG A 537 -19.55 15.77 7.31
N TRP A 538 -20.83 16.09 7.26
CA TRP A 538 -21.41 17.10 8.13
C TRP A 538 -21.38 16.67 9.60
N SER A 539 -21.04 17.62 10.46
CA SER A 539 -21.32 17.53 11.89
C SER A 539 -22.84 17.42 12.13
N PRO A 540 -23.29 16.77 13.23
CA PRO A 540 -24.71 16.56 13.50
C PRO A 540 -25.54 17.85 13.58
N ASP A 541 -24.94 18.96 14.04
CA ASP A 541 -25.59 20.27 14.12
C ASP A 541 -25.55 21.06 12.80
N GLY A 542 -24.83 20.56 11.79
CA GLY A 542 -24.71 21.15 10.46
C GLY A 542 -23.78 22.37 10.39
N THR A 543 -23.01 22.66 11.44
CA THR A 543 -22.17 23.87 11.51
C THR A 543 -20.76 23.68 10.95
N GLN A 544 -20.28 22.44 10.93
CA GLN A 544 -18.95 22.05 10.48
C GLN A 544 -19.01 20.89 9.49
N ILE A 545 -17.99 20.78 8.63
CA ILE A 545 -17.76 19.66 7.72
C ILE A 545 -16.37 19.10 8.01
N ALA A 546 -16.31 17.81 8.32
CA ALA A 546 -15.08 17.05 8.42
C ALA A 546 -14.74 16.39 7.09
N PHE A 547 -13.46 16.20 6.78
CA PHE A 547 -12.99 15.55 5.57
C PHE A 547 -11.59 14.98 5.79
N ILE A 548 -11.15 14.10 4.89
CA ILE A 548 -9.77 13.62 4.82
C ILE A 548 -8.97 14.60 3.96
N SER A 549 -7.78 15.00 4.41
CA SER A 549 -6.86 15.87 3.69
C SER A 549 -5.47 15.24 3.65
N GLN A 550 -4.84 15.24 2.47
CA GLN A 550 -3.47 14.75 2.27
C GLN A 550 -2.41 15.85 2.34
N LYS A 551 -2.75 17.01 2.91
CA LYS A 551 -1.86 18.18 2.97
C LYS A 551 -0.54 17.92 3.69
N ASN A 552 -0.53 17.03 4.68
CA ASN A 552 0.65 16.72 5.49
C ASN A 552 1.50 15.57 4.92
N GLY A 553 1.15 15.03 3.75
CA GLY A 553 1.85 13.91 3.10
C GLY A 553 1.25 12.53 3.39
N ASN A 554 0.35 12.45 4.37
CA ASN A 554 -0.47 11.30 4.73
C ASN A 554 -1.94 11.73 4.85
N SER A 555 -2.86 10.78 5.00
CA SER A 555 -4.28 11.06 5.13
C SER A 555 -4.63 11.45 6.57
N ASP A 556 -4.92 12.74 6.82
CA ASP A 556 -5.37 13.24 8.12
C ASP A 556 -6.84 13.70 8.08
N ILE A 557 -7.51 13.75 9.24
CA ILE A 557 -8.84 14.33 9.39
C ILE A 557 -8.72 15.83 9.64
N ALA A 558 -9.38 16.63 8.80
CA ALA A 558 -9.55 18.07 8.98
C ALA A 558 -11.03 18.45 9.11
N VAL A 559 -11.29 19.63 9.69
CA VAL A 559 -12.63 20.21 9.80
C VAL A 559 -12.64 21.67 9.37
N VAL A 560 -13.70 22.08 8.68
CA VAL A 560 -13.94 23.45 8.23
C VAL A 560 -15.35 23.90 8.64
N PRO A 561 -15.59 25.18 8.96
CA PRO A 561 -16.94 25.70 9.12
C PRO A 561 -17.76 25.52 7.83
N ALA A 562 -19.01 25.10 7.95
CA ALA A 562 -19.91 24.91 6.81
C ALA A 562 -20.24 26.22 6.06
N ALA A 563 -20.06 27.36 6.73
CA ALA A 563 -20.18 28.69 6.13
C ALA A 563 -18.92 29.12 5.35
N GLY A 564 -17.88 28.29 5.30
CA GLY A 564 -16.54 28.64 4.79
C GLY A 564 -15.62 29.20 5.87
N GLY A 565 -14.32 29.09 5.62
CA GLY A 565 -13.28 29.53 6.55
C GLY A 565 -12.01 28.70 6.41
N GLU A 566 -11.10 28.84 7.37
CA GLU A 566 -9.88 28.03 7.41
C GLU A 566 -10.17 26.63 7.98
N ALA A 567 -9.65 25.61 7.32
CA ALA A 567 -9.69 24.24 7.83
C ALA A 567 -8.65 24.05 8.94
N ARG A 568 -9.02 23.31 9.99
CA ARG A 568 -8.09 22.87 11.04
C ARG A 568 -7.96 21.36 11.05
N PHE A 569 -6.73 20.88 11.27
CA PHE A 569 -6.44 19.46 11.44
C PHE A 569 -6.88 18.98 12.81
N VAL A 570 -7.56 17.84 12.83
CA VAL A 570 -8.00 17.12 14.04
C VAL A 570 -6.97 16.05 14.40
N THR A 571 -6.45 15.35 13.38
CA THR A 571 -5.32 14.42 13.47
C THR A 571 -4.11 15.00 12.74
N THR A 572 -2.93 14.62 13.21
CA THR A 572 -1.63 14.98 12.62
C THR A 572 -0.64 13.83 12.84
N THR A 573 -1.15 12.59 12.85
CA THR A 573 -0.30 11.42 13.14
C THR A 573 0.39 10.96 11.86
N PRO A 574 1.48 10.18 11.92
CA PRO A 574 2.09 9.63 10.71
C PRO A 574 1.27 8.53 10.01
N ALA A 575 0.15 8.09 10.62
CA ALA A 575 -0.70 7.03 10.11
C ALA A 575 -1.65 7.55 9.02
N ASP A 576 -2.19 6.65 8.18
CA ASP A 576 -3.24 7.00 7.24
C ASP A 576 -4.62 6.82 7.88
N GLU A 577 -5.35 7.91 8.05
CA GLU A 577 -6.73 7.89 8.49
C GLU A 577 -7.73 7.65 7.35
N SER A 578 -8.67 6.75 7.61
CA SER A 578 -9.76 6.42 6.70
C SER A 578 -11.03 6.11 7.50
N GLY A 579 -12.17 5.99 6.80
CA GLY A 579 -13.40 5.47 7.39
C GLY A 579 -13.81 6.14 8.72
N PHE A 580 -14.03 7.45 8.74
CA PHE A 580 -14.33 8.19 9.98
C PHE A 580 -15.82 8.55 10.13
N GLN A 581 -16.31 8.77 11.36
CA GLN A 581 -17.64 9.32 11.66
C GLN A 581 -17.61 10.27 12.84
N TRP A 582 -18.46 11.28 12.82
CA TRP A 582 -18.80 12.07 14.01
C TRP A 582 -19.55 11.21 15.03
N THR A 583 -19.29 11.45 16.32
CA THR A 583 -20.21 11.03 17.38
C THR A 583 -21.55 11.76 17.22
N PRO A 584 -22.69 11.17 17.64
CA PRO A 584 -24.00 11.82 17.52
C PRO A 584 -24.11 13.19 18.20
N ASP A 585 -23.29 13.43 19.24
CA ASP A 585 -23.21 14.72 19.94
C ASP A 585 -22.24 15.72 19.30
N GLY A 586 -21.54 15.34 18.22
CA GLY A 586 -20.59 16.17 17.47
C GLY A 586 -19.27 16.44 18.20
N LYS A 587 -18.99 15.79 19.33
CA LYS A 587 -17.82 16.12 20.18
C LYS A 587 -16.56 15.33 19.86
N ALA A 588 -16.67 14.22 19.12
CA ALA A 588 -15.54 13.38 18.77
C ALA A 588 -15.75 12.70 17.42
N PHE A 589 -14.69 12.03 16.96
CA PHE A 589 -14.72 11.12 15.84
C PHE A 589 -14.37 9.71 16.29
N VAL A 590 -14.94 8.73 15.59
CA VAL A 590 -14.42 7.36 15.53
C VAL A 590 -13.88 7.14 14.13
N LEU A 591 -12.67 6.61 14.01
CA LEU A 591 -11.96 6.48 12.74
C LEU A 591 -11.14 5.19 12.67
N THR A 592 -10.81 4.78 11.45
CA THR A 592 -9.75 3.80 11.19
C THR A 592 -8.45 4.56 10.97
N SER A 593 -7.38 4.15 11.63
CA SER A 593 -6.03 4.66 11.40
C SER A 593 -5.12 3.46 11.13
N ALA A 594 -4.36 3.52 10.04
CA ALA A 594 -3.48 2.45 9.59
C ALA A 594 -2.02 2.89 9.61
N GLU A 595 -1.18 2.12 10.31
CA GLU A 595 0.28 2.28 10.26
C GLU A 595 0.87 1.11 9.46
N SER A 596 1.66 1.41 8.44
CA SER A 596 2.51 0.42 7.77
C SER A 596 3.94 0.59 8.27
N THR A 597 4.44 -0.43 8.96
CA THR A 597 5.85 -0.48 9.39
C THR A 597 6.49 -1.75 8.84
N SER A 598 7.69 -1.62 8.28
CA SER A 598 8.53 -2.75 7.92
C SER A 598 9.58 -2.99 9.00
N GLU A 599 9.65 -4.19 9.54
CA GLU A 599 10.72 -4.61 10.45
C GLU A 599 11.67 -5.59 9.76
N LEU A 600 12.96 -5.59 10.12
CA LEU A 600 13.89 -6.63 9.66
C LEU A 600 13.73 -7.88 10.50
N VAL A 601 13.34 -8.98 9.85
CA VAL A 601 13.15 -10.30 10.45
C VAL A 601 14.13 -11.28 9.79
N SER A 602 14.60 -12.24 10.59
CA SER A 602 15.48 -13.29 10.10
C SER A 602 15.02 -14.66 10.57
N ILE A 603 15.04 -15.62 9.66
CA ILE A 603 14.61 -16.99 9.91
C ILE A 603 15.76 -17.96 9.60
N ASN A 604 15.93 -18.96 10.45
CA ASN A 604 16.92 -20.01 10.22
C ASN A 604 16.39 -21.00 9.18
N VAL A 605 17.05 -21.05 8.03
CA VAL A 605 16.65 -21.92 6.91
C VAL A 605 17.51 -23.19 6.82
N ALA A 606 18.63 -23.25 7.55
CA ALA A 606 19.54 -24.39 7.53
C ALA A 606 18.86 -25.73 7.86
N ARG A 607 17.81 -25.73 8.68
CA ARG A 607 17.03 -26.94 8.97
C ARG A 607 16.07 -27.31 7.84
N LEU A 608 15.48 -26.32 7.17
CA LEU A 608 14.60 -26.52 6.01
C LEU A 608 15.35 -27.15 4.85
N LEU A 609 16.61 -26.74 4.64
CA LEU A 609 17.45 -27.14 3.51
C LEU A 609 18.25 -28.44 3.75
N LYS A 610 18.14 -29.06 4.94
CA LYS A 610 18.86 -30.31 5.27
C LYS A 610 18.39 -31.55 4.50
N ARG A 611 17.40 -31.42 3.61
CA ARG A 611 17.18 -32.38 2.52
C ARG A 611 18.10 -32.03 1.36
N LYS A 612 19.36 -32.48 1.42
CA LYS A 612 20.29 -32.36 0.28
C LYS A 612 19.62 -32.92 -0.98
N PRO A 613 19.67 -32.23 -2.13
CA PRO A 613 19.53 -32.91 -3.40
C PRO A 613 20.65 -33.95 -3.46
N SER A 614 20.30 -35.22 -3.63
CA SER A 614 21.29 -36.24 -3.98
C SER A 614 21.97 -35.80 -5.29
N PRO A 615 23.31 -35.77 -5.39
CA PRO A 615 23.94 -35.65 -6.69
C PRO A 615 23.49 -36.86 -7.53
N GLN A 616 22.90 -36.61 -8.69
CA GLN A 616 22.79 -37.61 -9.75
C GLN A 616 24.09 -37.67 -10.54
#